data_AF-A0A821ZN42-F1
#
_entry.id   AF-A0A821ZN42-F1
#
_cell.length_a   1.000
_cell.length_b   1.000
_cell.length_c   1.000
_cell.angle_alpha   90.00
_cell.angle_beta   90.00
_cell.angle_gamma   90.00
#
_symmetry.space_group_name_H-M   'P 1'
#
loop_
_entity.id
_entity.type
_entity.pdbx_description
1 polymer ?
#
loop_
_entity_poly.entity_id
_entity_poly.type
_entity_poly.pdbx_seq_one_letter_code
_entity_poly.pdbx_strand_id
1 'polypeptide(L)'
;MEPAQQVTSAYPFVKETGPITDEVVPACLSTPNPDSGDFHRIFCKDVVRLVETSNIHKHSTTCYKYSKGKSDTSKTCRMRMPRVLVKTSNIDLSTGQITMRRSHPWINNFNEWLISACRSNMDIKFIWSGNDAKALVYYITDYVTKSTLAFHDMFALAQQGVKSIEQQRVTDSMDNAS
;
A
#
# COMPACT_ATOMS: atom_id res chain seq x y z
N MET A 1 -1.39 -35.09 25.33
CA MET A 1 -0.81 -33.74 25.14
C MET A 1 0.25 -33.87 24.07
N GLU A 2 -0.10 -33.56 22.83
CA GLU A 2 0.85 -33.52 21.73
C GLU A 2 1.73 -32.26 21.86
N PRO A 3 3.06 -32.34 21.70
CA PRO A 3 3.90 -31.16 21.78
C PRO A 3 3.68 -30.27 20.56
N ALA A 4 3.56 -28.95 20.81
CA ALA A 4 3.42 -27.95 19.77
C ALA A 4 4.60 -28.02 18.80
N GLN A 5 4.31 -28.37 17.54
CA GLN A 5 5.28 -28.29 16.45
C GLN A 5 5.74 -26.82 16.31
N GLN A 6 7.03 -26.60 16.55
CA GLN A 6 7.69 -25.32 16.26
C GLN A 6 7.64 -25.09 14.74
N VAL A 7 6.68 -24.28 14.28
CA VAL A 7 6.64 -23.81 12.90
C VAL A 7 7.78 -22.81 12.71
N THR A 8 8.87 -23.30 12.12
CA THR A 8 10.02 -22.49 11.70
C THR A 8 9.56 -21.43 10.69
N SER A 9 10.19 -20.25 10.70
CA SER A 9 9.93 -19.23 9.67
C SER A 9 10.23 -19.81 8.29
N ALA A 10 9.26 -19.82 7.36
CA ALA A 10 9.44 -20.31 6.00
C ALA A 10 10.58 -19.62 5.23
N TYR A 11 11.03 -18.45 5.72
CA TYR A 11 12.13 -17.69 5.16
C TYR A 11 13.16 -17.38 6.25
N PRO A 12 14.37 -17.98 6.20
CA PRO A 12 15.48 -17.51 6.99
C PRO A 12 15.91 -16.12 6.49
N PHE A 13 16.05 -15.18 7.41
CA PHE A 13 16.51 -13.83 7.12
C PHE A 13 18.00 -13.85 6.77
N VAL A 14 18.34 -13.63 5.50
CA VAL A 14 19.73 -13.51 5.02
C VAL A 14 19.99 -12.05 4.69
N LYS A 15 20.83 -11.38 5.49
CA LYS A 15 21.35 -10.04 5.15
C LYS A 15 22.42 -10.18 4.08
N GLU A 16 22.09 -9.90 2.83
CA GLU A 16 23.09 -9.67 1.78
C GLU A 16 23.51 -8.19 1.83
N THR A 17 24.69 -7.91 2.39
CA THR A 17 25.33 -6.59 2.35
C THR A 17 26.19 -6.47 1.09
N GLY A 18 25.55 -6.14 -0.04
CA GLY A 18 26.23 -5.83 -1.31
C GLY A 18 26.08 -4.34 -1.68
N PRO A 19 27.02 -3.76 -2.46
CA PRO A 19 26.93 -2.36 -2.89
C PRO A 19 25.72 -2.15 -3.83
N ILE A 20 25.01 -1.04 -3.63
CA ILE A 20 23.87 -0.61 -4.44
C ILE A 20 24.43 -0.16 -5.80
N THR A 21 24.36 -1.01 -6.81
CA THR A 21 24.60 -0.64 -8.21
C THR A 21 23.38 0.12 -8.77
N ASP A 22 23.46 0.66 -9.99
CA ASP A 22 22.34 1.25 -10.76
C ASP A 22 21.24 0.20 -11.07
N GLU A 23 20.68 -0.36 -10.01
CA GLU A 23 19.79 -1.50 -10.05
C GLU A 23 18.36 -0.98 -10.25
N VAL A 24 17.73 -1.39 -11.35
CA VAL A 24 16.33 -1.12 -11.63
C VAL A 24 15.50 -1.42 -10.39
N VAL A 25 14.63 -0.47 -10.01
CA VAL A 25 13.78 -0.62 -8.83
C VAL A 25 12.98 -1.93 -8.92
N PRO A 26 12.88 -2.71 -7.84
CA PRO A 26 12.19 -4.00 -7.87
C PRO A 26 10.79 -3.88 -8.46
N ALA A 27 10.07 -2.78 -8.19
CA ALA A 27 8.74 -2.52 -8.72
C ALA A 27 8.62 -2.58 -10.26
N CYS A 28 9.70 -2.30 -10.99
CA CYS A 28 9.72 -2.27 -12.47
C CYS A 28 10.22 -3.58 -13.11
N LEU A 29 10.66 -4.55 -12.32
CA LEU A 29 11.10 -5.85 -12.82
C LEU A 29 9.90 -6.75 -13.15
N SER A 30 10.10 -7.71 -14.03
CA SER A 30 9.10 -8.74 -14.31
C SER A 30 8.99 -9.73 -13.16
N THR A 31 7.81 -10.32 -12.99
CA THR A 31 7.60 -11.45 -12.07
C THR A 31 8.51 -12.63 -12.44
N PRO A 32 9.12 -13.33 -11.47
CA PRO A 32 9.91 -14.52 -11.74
C PRO A 32 9.10 -15.59 -12.51
N ASN A 33 9.72 -16.23 -13.50
CA ASN A 33 9.07 -17.27 -14.31
C ASN A 33 8.84 -18.55 -13.48
N PRO A 34 7.58 -19.01 -13.28
CA PRO A 34 7.28 -20.22 -12.53
C PRO A 34 7.86 -21.50 -13.13
N ASP A 35 8.08 -21.54 -14.45
CA ASP A 35 8.60 -22.72 -15.16
C ASP A 35 10.13 -22.86 -15.06
N SER A 36 10.82 -21.89 -14.43
CA SER A 36 12.25 -21.96 -14.20
C SER A 36 12.58 -23.01 -13.14
N GLY A 37 13.60 -23.86 -13.39
CA GLY A 37 14.08 -24.83 -12.40
C GLY A 37 14.56 -24.19 -11.08
N ASP A 38 14.92 -22.90 -11.12
CA ASP A 38 15.36 -22.10 -9.97
C ASP A 38 14.26 -21.19 -9.39
N PHE A 39 13.00 -21.35 -9.82
CA PHE A 39 11.89 -20.43 -9.50
C PHE A 39 11.75 -20.15 -8.01
N HIS A 40 11.84 -21.16 -7.15
CA HIS A 40 11.65 -20.96 -5.71
C HIS A 40 12.72 -20.02 -5.11
N ARG A 41 13.99 -20.21 -5.47
CA ARG A 41 15.11 -19.38 -5.01
C ARG A 41 14.99 -17.95 -5.55
N ILE A 42 14.83 -17.87 -6.87
CA ILE A 42 14.08 -16.87 -7.64
C ILE A 42 13.19 -15.90 -6.84
N PHE A 43 12.00 -16.42 -6.64
CA PHE A 43 10.84 -15.84 -6.02
C PHE A 43 11.11 -15.38 -4.59
N CYS A 44 11.72 -16.22 -3.75
CA CYS A 44 12.04 -15.85 -2.38
C CYS A 44 12.94 -14.61 -2.30
N LYS A 45 13.97 -14.54 -3.15
CA LYS A 45 14.86 -13.37 -3.22
C LYS A 45 14.13 -12.11 -3.68
N ASP A 46 13.29 -12.24 -4.71
CA ASP A 46 12.49 -11.14 -5.24
C ASP A 46 11.49 -10.60 -4.20
N VAL A 47 10.79 -11.50 -3.49
CA VAL A 47 9.85 -11.13 -2.41
C VAL A 47 10.55 -10.37 -1.29
N VAL A 48 11.72 -10.84 -0.81
CA VAL A 48 12.49 -10.13 0.22
C VAL A 48 12.83 -8.72 -0.26
N ARG A 49 13.35 -8.58 -1.48
CA ARG A 49 13.71 -7.29 -2.07
C ARG A 49 12.49 -6.36 -2.15
N LEU A 50 11.35 -6.85 -2.62
CA LEU A 50 10.09 -6.09 -2.69
C LEU A 50 9.56 -5.67 -1.31
N VAL A 51 9.66 -6.53 -0.31
CA VAL A 51 9.22 -6.21 1.05
C VAL A 51 10.07 -5.10 1.64
N GLU A 52 11.40 -5.20 1.48
CA GLU A 52 12.35 -4.22 2.00
C GLU A 52 12.20 -2.85 1.34
N THR A 53 11.96 -2.82 0.03
CA THR A 53 11.81 -1.55 -0.70
C THR A 53 10.43 -0.93 -0.53
N SER A 54 9.37 -1.74 -0.57
CA SER A 54 8.00 -1.25 -0.77
C SER A 54 7.09 -1.41 0.45
N ASN A 55 7.35 -2.38 1.34
CA ASN A 55 6.44 -2.70 2.47
C ASN A 55 7.00 -2.33 3.86
N ILE A 56 8.25 -1.85 3.94
CA ILE A 56 8.77 -1.25 5.17
C ILE A 56 8.27 0.19 5.29
N HIS A 57 7.57 0.47 6.38
CA HIS A 57 7.13 1.82 6.69
C HIS A 57 8.32 2.73 7.01
N LYS A 58 8.45 3.81 6.24
CA LYS A 58 9.35 4.92 6.52
C LYS A 58 8.50 6.14 6.85
N HIS A 59 8.77 6.76 7.98
CA HIS A 59 8.02 7.94 8.39
C HIS A 59 8.17 9.07 7.37
N SER A 60 7.06 9.73 7.08
CA SER A 60 7.00 10.93 6.23
C SER A 60 6.14 11.99 6.91
N THR A 61 6.11 13.20 6.35
CA THR A 61 5.26 14.30 6.85
C THR A 61 3.79 13.90 6.97
N THR A 62 3.30 13.04 6.07
CA THR A 62 1.92 12.53 6.07
C THR A 62 1.59 11.65 7.27
N CYS A 63 2.60 11.03 7.89
CA CYS A 63 2.42 10.17 9.07
C CYS A 63 1.91 10.95 10.28
N TYR A 64 2.19 12.26 10.32
CA TYR A 64 1.81 13.12 11.44
C TYR A 64 0.75 14.15 11.07
N LYS A 65 0.18 14.07 9.86
CA LYS A 65 -0.82 15.02 9.33
C LYS A 65 -2.00 15.26 10.29
N TYR A 66 -2.42 14.23 11.03
CA TYR A 66 -3.54 14.31 11.96
C TYR A 66 -3.12 14.15 13.43
N SER A 67 -1.81 14.16 13.71
CA SER A 67 -1.32 14.10 15.08
C SER A 67 -1.61 15.44 15.76
N LYS A 68 -2.63 15.49 16.63
CA LYS A 68 -2.97 16.68 17.41
C LYS A 68 -1.83 16.95 18.40
N GLY A 69 -0.99 17.93 18.10
CA GLY A 69 0.05 18.39 19.02
C GLY A 69 -0.56 19.22 20.14
N LYS A 70 -0.94 18.59 21.27
CA LYS A 70 -1.27 19.31 22.51
C LYS A 70 -0.87 18.61 23.83
N SER A 71 -0.18 17.47 23.81
CA SER A 71 0.49 16.98 25.01
C SER A 71 1.79 16.24 24.69
N ASP A 72 2.75 16.49 25.55
CA ASP A 72 4.20 16.39 25.38
C ASP A 72 4.77 14.96 25.52
N THR A 73 4.26 13.96 24.77
CA THR A 73 4.88 12.61 24.81
C THR A 73 4.52 11.73 23.62
N SER A 74 5.15 12.00 22.45
CA SER A 74 5.14 11.20 21.21
C SER A 74 4.01 11.51 20.20
N LYS A 75 4.39 12.06 19.04
CA LYS A 75 3.52 12.12 17.86
C LYS A 75 3.20 10.68 17.43
N THR A 76 1.93 10.29 17.49
CA THR A 76 1.51 8.95 17.06
C THR A 76 1.45 8.91 15.54
N CYS A 77 2.13 7.92 14.94
CA CYS A 77 2.06 7.70 13.50
C CYS A 77 0.62 7.35 13.09
N ARG A 78 0.08 8.04 12.08
CA ARG A 78 -1.23 7.78 11.47
C ARG A 78 -1.40 6.32 11.06
N MET A 79 -0.33 5.68 10.61
CA MET A 79 -0.31 4.27 10.20
C MET A 79 -0.19 3.29 11.38
N ARG A 80 -0.17 3.80 12.61
CA ARG A 80 -0.03 3.06 13.88
C ARG A 80 1.26 2.24 13.94
N MET A 81 2.37 2.91 13.62
CA MET A 81 3.72 2.33 13.65
C MET A 81 4.49 2.83 14.88
N PRO A 82 5.31 2.00 15.55
CA PRO A 82 5.54 0.56 15.33
C PRO A 82 4.32 -0.31 15.72
N ARG A 83 4.10 -1.41 14.99
CA ARG A 83 3.05 -2.38 15.35
C ARG A 83 3.56 -3.36 16.40
N VAL A 84 2.64 -3.87 17.23
CA VAL A 84 2.93 -4.91 18.23
C VAL A 84 3.40 -6.19 17.55
N LEU A 85 4.49 -6.78 18.03
CA LEU A 85 4.98 -8.08 17.56
C LEU A 85 4.10 -9.21 18.08
N VAL A 86 3.86 -10.21 17.24
CA VAL A 86 2.99 -11.34 17.57
C VAL A 86 3.74 -12.61 17.18
N LYS A 87 4.00 -13.51 18.13
CA LYS A 87 4.84 -14.70 17.90
C LYS A 87 4.14 -15.77 17.06
N THR A 88 2.83 -15.91 17.19
CA THR A 88 2.03 -16.94 16.52
C THR A 88 0.69 -16.36 16.08
N SER A 89 0.17 -16.81 14.94
CA SER A 89 -1.17 -16.44 14.51
C SER A 89 -2.20 -17.10 15.43
N ASN A 90 -3.22 -16.37 15.83
CA ASN A 90 -4.26 -16.85 16.74
C ASN A 90 -5.62 -16.23 16.37
N ILE A 91 -6.68 -16.97 16.69
CA ILE A 91 -8.06 -16.50 16.62
C ILE A 91 -8.58 -16.44 18.06
N ASP A 92 -8.99 -15.26 18.49
CA ASP A 92 -9.69 -15.10 19.75
C ASP A 92 -11.13 -15.61 19.57
N LEU A 93 -11.48 -16.68 20.26
CA LEU A 93 -12.80 -17.32 20.15
C LEU A 93 -13.93 -16.47 20.74
N SER A 94 -13.62 -15.55 21.65
CA SER A 94 -14.62 -14.71 22.32
C SER A 94 -15.04 -13.51 21.45
N THR A 95 -14.08 -12.92 20.73
CA THR A 95 -14.30 -11.76 19.87
C THR A 95 -14.34 -12.11 18.39
N GLY A 96 -13.88 -13.31 18.02
CA GLY A 96 -13.62 -13.71 16.64
C GLY A 96 -12.41 -13.01 16.01
N GLN A 97 -11.62 -12.25 16.78
CA GLN A 97 -10.52 -11.46 16.23
C GLN A 97 -9.38 -12.36 15.75
N ILE A 98 -9.00 -12.21 14.49
CA ILE A 98 -7.86 -12.89 13.90
C ILE A 98 -6.62 -12.01 14.03
N THR A 99 -5.61 -12.51 14.76
CA THR A 99 -4.30 -11.87 14.87
C THR A 99 -3.27 -12.70 14.15
N MET A 100 -2.54 -12.09 13.21
CA MET A 100 -1.49 -12.77 12.46
C MET A 100 -0.13 -12.62 13.14
N ARG A 101 0.71 -13.66 13.02
CA ARG A 101 2.13 -13.61 13.40
C ARG A 101 2.80 -12.41 12.71
N ARG A 102 3.53 -11.62 13.51
CA ARG A 102 4.32 -10.47 13.05
C ARG A 102 5.73 -10.56 13.66
N SER A 103 6.72 -10.75 12.80
CA SER A 103 8.14 -10.82 13.16
C SER A 103 8.84 -9.46 13.15
N HIS A 104 8.35 -8.50 12.37
CA HIS A 104 8.94 -7.16 12.25
C HIS A 104 7.88 -6.07 12.50
N PRO A 105 8.16 -5.07 13.37
CA PRO A 105 7.14 -4.12 13.77
C PRO A 105 6.84 -3.08 12.68
N TRP A 106 7.75 -2.87 11.73
CA TRP A 106 7.66 -1.84 10.67
C TRP A 106 7.21 -2.37 9.30
N ILE A 107 6.97 -3.68 9.17
CA ILE A 107 6.52 -4.29 7.92
C ILE A 107 4.99 -4.36 7.93
N ASN A 108 4.36 -3.92 6.84
CA ASN A 108 2.93 -4.15 6.64
C ASN A 108 2.65 -5.63 6.37
N ASN A 109 1.44 -6.08 6.69
CA ASN A 109 1.05 -7.45 6.35
C ASN A 109 0.96 -7.58 4.82
N PHE A 110 1.65 -8.58 4.28
CA PHE A 110 1.70 -8.85 2.85
C PHE A 110 1.47 -10.34 2.59
N ASN A 111 1.14 -10.67 1.34
CA ASN A 111 1.11 -12.03 0.82
C ASN A 111 2.19 -12.14 -0.27
N GLU A 112 2.99 -13.20 -0.24
CA GLU A 112 4.14 -13.38 -1.15
C GLU A 112 3.75 -13.43 -2.63
N TRP A 113 2.58 -14.00 -2.95
CA TRP A 113 2.08 -14.10 -4.32
C TRP A 113 1.56 -12.75 -4.80
N LEU A 114 0.77 -12.07 -3.97
CA LEU A 114 0.22 -10.77 -4.31
C LEU A 114 1.31 -9.69 -4.42
N ILE A 115 2.34 -9.72 -3.55
CA ILE A 115 3.43 -8.74 -3.63
C ILE A 115 4.27 -8.99 -4.88
N SER A 116 4.49 -10.25 -5.26
CA SER A 116 5.22 -10.58 -6.49
C SER A 116 4.46 -10.12 -7.73
N ALA A 117 3.14 -10.31 -7.77
CA ALA A 117 2.28 -9.89 -8.88
C ALA A 117 2.11 -8.36 -8.97
N CYS A 118 1.78 -7.71 -7.85
CA CYS A 118 1.47 -6.28 -7.81
C CYS A 118 2.71 -5.38 -7.66
N ARG A 119 3.83 -5.93 -7.20
CA ARG A 119 5.15 -5.29 -7.00
C ARG A 119 5.13 -3.95 -6.25
N SER A 120 4.12 -3.75 -5.41
CA SER A 120 3.84 -2.48 -4.72
C SER A 120 3.54 -2.71 -3.23
N ASN A 121 3.44 -1.62 -2.46
CA ASN A 121 3.09 -1.68 -1.04
C ASN A 121 1.71 -2.30 -0.86
N MET A 122 1.57 -3.21 0.10
CA MET A 122 0.31 -3.86 0.45
C MET A 122 0.05 -3.74 1.95
N ASP A 123 -1.22 -3.72 2.35
CA ASP A 123 -1.62 -3.77 3.76
C ASP A 123 -2.84 -4.67 3.92
N ILE A 124 -2.59 -5.97 4.14
CA ILE A 124 -3.64 -6.98 4.26
C ILE A 124 -4.17 -7.03 5.70
N LYS A 125 -5.48 -6.87 5.86
CA LYS A 125 -6.17 -6.95 7.16
C LYS A 125 -7.35 -7.91 7.09
N PHE A 126 -7.48 -8.73 8.12
CA PHE A 126 -8.68 -9.53 8.34
C PHE A 126 -9.74 -8.68 9.03
N ILE A 127 -10.96 -8.73 8.51
CA ILE A 127 -12.11 -7.99 9.02
C ILE A 127 -13.15 -9.01 9.43
N TRP A 128 -13.42 -9.11 10.73
CA TRP A 128 -14.34 -10.09 11.29
C TRP A 128 -15.50 -9.46 12.07
N SER A 129 -15.27 -8.27 12.66
CA SER A 129 -16.32 -7.58 13.41
C SER A 129 -17.19 -6.69 12.50
N GLY A 130 -18.47 -6.56 12.84
CA GLY A 130 -19.39 -5.66 12.12
C GLY A 130 -18.96 -4.20 12.17
N ASN A 131 -18.32 -3.77 13.26
CA ASN A 131 -17.78 -2.42 13.39
C ASN A 131 -16.58 -2.18 12.46
N ASP A 132 -15.66 -3.14 12.37
CA ASP A 132 -14.53 -3.04 11.46
C ASP A 132 -14.99 -3.09 10.00
N ALA A 133 -15.98 -3.94 9.69
CA ALA A 133 -16.59 -4.01 8.36
C ALA A 133 -17.24 -2.68 7.97
N LYS A 134 -18.03 -2.08 8.89
CA LYS A 134 -18.64 -0.77 8.66
C LYS A 134 -17.58 0.31 8.43
N ALA A 135 -16.55 0.35 9.27
CA ALA A 135 -15.44 1.31 9.11
C ALA A 135 -14.70 1.12 7.78
N LEU A 136 -14.49 -0.13 7.36
CA LEU A 136 -13.86 -0.44 6.08
C LEU A 136 -14.73 0.02 4.90
N VAL A 137 -16.05 -0.21 4.93
CA VAL A 137 -16.95 0.23 3.87
C VAL A 137 -16.91 1.76 3.73
N TYR A 138 -16.95 2.51 4.83
CA TYR A 138 -16.77 3.96 4.78
C TYR A 138 -15.42 4.36 4.21
N TYR A 139 -14.35 3.69 4.62
CA TYR A 139 -13.01 3.97 4.11
C TYR A 139 -12.91 3.72 2.60
N ILE A 140 -13.37 2.56 2.11
CA ILE A 140 -13.35 2.25 0.68
C ILE A 140 -14.20 3.26 -0.09
N THR A 141 -15.41 3.55 0.41
CA THR A 141 -16.32 4.51 -0.23
C THR A 141 -15.66 5.88 -0.33
N ASP A 142 -15.12 6.42 0.78
CA ASP A 142 -14.43 7.72 0.79
C ASP A 142 -13.29 7.79 -0.23
N TYR A 143 -12.52 6.69 -0.39
CA TYR A 143 -11.44 6.61 -1.37
C TYR A 143 -11.94 6.51 -2.82
N VAL A 144 -12.97 5.69 -3.08
CA VAL A 144 -13.54 5.51 -4.42
C VAL A 144 -14.29 6.77 -4.88
N THR A 145 -15.01 7.42 -3.97
CA THR A 145 -15.73 8.67 -4.25
C THR A 145 -14.85 9.91 -4.16
N LYS A 146 -13.56 9.76 -3.85
CA LYS A 146 -12.64 10.88 -3.78
C LYS A 146 -12.45 11.47 -5.17
N SER A 147 -13.04 12.65 -5.40
CA SER A 147 -12.88 13.38 -6.66
C SER A 147 -11.39 13.53 -6.98
N THR A 148 -11.00 13.06 -8.17
CA THR A 148 -9.61 13.11 -8.66
C THR A 148 -9.14 14.54 -8.93
N LEU A 149 -10.08 15.45 -9.16
CA LEU A 149 -9.83 16.87 -9.38
C LEU A 149 -10.54 17.71 -8.33
N ALA A 150 -9.87 18.74 -7.84
CA ALA A 150 -10.55 19.72 -7.00
C ALA A 150 -11.59 20.48 -7.85
N PHE A 151 -12.72 20.83 -7.24
CA PHE A 151 -13.81 21.49 -7.96
C PHE A 151 -13.36 22.77 -8.70
N HIS A 152 -12.41 23.52 -8.13
CA HIS A 152 -11.87 24.73 -8.76
C HIS A 152 -11.09 24.43 -10.04
N ASP A 153 -10.33 23.33 -10.10
CA ASP A 153 -9.63 22.90 -11.31
C ASP A 153 -10.63 22.48 -12.39
N MET A 154 -11.67 21.74 -12.00
CA MET A 154 -12.73 21.32 -12.91
C MET A 154 -13.50 22.53 -13.47
N PHE A 155 -13.81 23.50 -12.62
CA PHE A 155 -14.46 24.74 -13.02
C PHE A 155 -13.57 25.57 -13.96
N ALA A 156 -12.28 25.70 -13.65
CA ALA A 156 -11.33 26.43 -14.49
C ALA A 156 -11.19 25.80 -15.88
N LEU A 157 -11.10 24.47 -15.97
CA LEU A 157 -11.07 23.73 -17.24
C LEU A 157 -12.36 23.89 -18.02
N ALA A 158 -13.52 23.77 -17.36
CA ALA A 158 -14.82 23.98 -18.01
C ALA A 158 -14.95 25.41 -18.56
N GLN A 159 -14.54 26.41 -17.77
CA GLN A 159 -14.54 27.81 -18.19
C GLN A 159 -13.61 28.06 -19.39
N GLN A 160 -12.40 27.46 -19.39
CA GLN A 160 -11.50 27.54 -20.54
C GLN A 160 -12.11 26.86 -21.78
N GLY A 161 -12.72 25.68 -21.61
CA GLY A 161 -13.38 24.96 -22.71
C GLY A 161 -14.52 25.77 -23.35
N VAL A 162 -15.35 26.44 -22.54
CA VAL A 162 -16.40 27.33 -23.05
C VAL A 162 -15.79 28.50 -23.82
N LYS A 163 -14.77 29.16 -23.26
CA LYS A 163 -14.08 30.28 -23.94
C LYS A 163 -13.45 29.85 -25.26
N SER A 164 -12.84 28.67 -25.33
CA SER A 164 -12.25 28.17 -26.59
C SER A 164 -13.32 27.88 -27.64
N ILE A 165 -14.46 27.31 -27.26
CA ILE A 165 -15.58 27.05 -28.18
C ILE A 165 -16.17 28.36 -28.72
N GLU A 166 -16.32 29.37 -27.86
CA GLU A 166 -16.79 30.70 -28.26
C GLU A 166 -15.83 31.37 -29.24
N GLN A 167 -14.52 31.34 -28.96
CA GLN A 167 -13.51 31.88 -29.86
C GLN A 167 -13.50 31.18 -31.21
N GLN A 168 -13.65 29.85 -31.22
CA GLN A 168 -13.67 29.04 -32.44
C GLN A 168 -14.92 29.32 -33.30
N ARG A 169 -16.08 29.52 -32.67
CA ARG A 169 -17.30 29.98 -33.36
C ARG A 169 -17.14 31.35 -34.01
N VAL A 170 -16.46 32.27 -33.33
CA VAL A 170 -16.21 33.61 -33.87
C VAL A 170 -15.28 33.52 -35.08
N THR A 171 -14.19 32.75 -35.02
CA THR A 171 -13.29 32.55 -36.17
C THR A 171 -13.99 31.88 -37.35
N ASP A 172 -14.77 30.82 -37.12
CA ASP A 172 -15.49 30.11 -38.20
C ASP A 172 -16.54 31.01 -38.89
N SER A 173 -17.13 31.96 -38.16
CA SER A 173 -18.08 32.93 -38.72
C SER A 173 -17.42 34.03 -39.56
N MET A 174 -16.15 34.34 -39.29
CA MET A 174 -15.37 35.31 -40.06
C MET A 174 -14.82 34.69 -41.36
N ASP A 175 -14.45 33.41 -41.32
CA ASP A 175 -13.94 32.68 -42.48
C ASP A 175 -15.04 32.33 -43.51
N ASN A 176 -16.29 32.11 -43.06
CA ASN A 176 -17.45 31.86 -43.96
C ASN A 176 -18.08 33.13 -44.56
N ALA A 177 -17.67 34.32 -44.10
CA ALA A 177 -18.18 35.61 -44.59
C ALA A 177 -17.24 36.28 -45.62
N SER A 178 -16.12 35.64 -45.94
CA SER A 178 -15.14 36.04 -46.97
C SER A 178 -15.26 35.17 -48.21
#